data_AF-A0A8H8D700-F1
#
_entry.id   AF-A0A8H8D700-F1
#
_cell.length_a   1.000
_cell.length_b   1.000
_cell.length_c   1.000
_cell.angle_alpha   90.00
_cell.angle_beta   90.00
_cell.angle_gamma   90.00
#
_symmetry.space_group_name_H-M   'P 1'
#
loop_
_entity.id
_entity.type
_entity.pdbx_description
1 polymer ?
#
loop_
_entity_poly.entity_id
_entity_poly.type
_entity_poly.pdbx_seq_one_letter_code
_entity_poly.pdbx_strand_id
1 'polypeptide(L)'
;MSRRVPGTETLPIITDFGEARLVSKTRKEESIMPDVYRAPEAILWMEWNDKVDIWNVAVLLWDLVSKRHLFDGRDSEGAVDESLRLAEMIAIMGPPPKEFLNRSDACRIFWDENGEWRNFAPIPDVTLESLAVGIEGDDKEGFLNFLRKILRWLPEERPTAGELVYDEWVLKGLGKGKGKSKGA
;
A
#
# COMPACT_ATOMS: atom_id res chain seq x y z
N MET A 1 -1.81 22.36 -6.06
CA MET A 1 -1.37 22.37 -7.47
C MET A 1 -0.61 21.08 -7.70
N SER A 2 -1.22 20.17 -8.45
CA SER A 2 -0.63 18.93 -8.95
C SER A 2 0.28 19.22 -10.15
N ARG A 3 1.27 18.36 -10.40
CA ARG A 3 2.08 18.36 -11.63
C ARG A 3 1.42 17.43 -12.65
N ARG A 4 1.64 17.70 -13.94
CA ARG A 4 1.21 16.81 -15.02
C ARG A 4 2.02 15.52 -14.98
N VAL A 5 1.40 14.41 -15.33
CA VAL A 5 2.13 13.16 -15.60
C VAL A 5 2.94 13.38 -16.88
N PRO A 6 4.22 12.95 -16.95
CA PRO A 6 4.99 13.03 -18.18
C PRO A 6 4.21 12.41 -19.36
N GLY A 7 3.97 13.19 -20.41
CA GLY A 7 3.21 12.74 -21.59
C GLY A 7 1.69 13.01 -21.56
N THR A 8 1.13 13.60 -20.49
CA THR A 8 -0.29 13.99 -20.45
C THR A 8 -0.48 15.51 -20.52
N GLU A 9 -1.47 15.96 -21.29
CA GLU A 9 -1.84 17.37 -21.35
C GLU A 9 -2.65 17.81 -20.12
N THR A 10 -3.25 16.86 -19.42
CA THR A 10 -4.14 17.09 -18.27
C THR A 10 -3.57 16.49 -16.99
N LEU A 11 -4.09 16.99 -15.87
CA LEU A 11 -3.86 16.38 -14.57
C LEU A 11 -4.61 15.04 -14.50
N PRO A 12 -4.05 14.02 -13.83
CA PRO A 12 -4.78 12.79 -13.60
C PRO A 12 -6.02 13.10 -12.75
N ILE A 13 -7.16 12.53 -13.15
CA ILE A 13 -8.45 12.66 -12.47
C ILE A 13 -8.94 11.23 -12.20
N ILE A 14 -9.36 10.97 -10.95
CA ILE A 14 -10.01 9.71 -10.61
C ILE A 14 -11.33 9.63 -11.36
N THR A 15 -11.55 8.52 -12.05
CA THR A 15 -12.75 8.25 -12.84
C THR A 15 -13.28 6.87 -12.50
N ASP A 16 -14.40 6.50 -13.12
CA ASP A 16 -15.08 5.20 -12.95
C ASP A 16 -15.44 4.88 -11.48
N PHE A 17 -16.51 5.51 -11.01
CA PHE A 17 -17.06 5.27 -9.68
C PHE A 17 -18.04 4.09 -9.64
N GLY A 18 -18.00 3.16 -10.61
CA GLY A 18 -18.90 2.01 -10.66
C GLY A 18 -18.80 1.09 -9.44
N GLU A 19 -17.59 0.97 -8.89
CA GLU A 19 -17.32 0.21 -7.66
C GLU A 19 -17.21 1.06 -6.39
N ALA A 20 -17.53 2.36 -6.46
CA ALA A 20 -17.52 3.21 -5.27
C ALA A 20 -18.60 2.80 -4.26
N ARG A 21 -18.29 2.93 -2.97
CA ARG A 21 -19.21 2.67 -1.85
C ARG A 21 -19.19 3.84 -0.89
N LEU A 22 -20.32 4.08 -0.22
CA LEU A 22 -20.36 4.97 0.93
C LEU A 22 -19.89 4.18 2.16
N VAL A 23 -18.94 4.72 2.93
CA VAL A 23 -18.39 4.07 4.13
C VAL A 23 -19.50 3.58 5.07
N SER A 24 -20.57 4.35 5.23
CA SER A 24 -21.73 4.00 6.08
C SER A 24 -22.59 2.82 5.59
N LYS A 25 -22.31 2.28 4.40
CA LYS A 25 -23.06 1.18 3.77
C LYS A 25 -22.19 -0.03 3.44
N THR A 26 -20.92 -0.02 3.86
CA THR A 26 -19.96 -1.10 3.59
C THR A 26 -20.26 -2.33 4.44
N ARG A 27 -19.86 -3.50 3.96
CA ARG A 27 -19.95 -4.77 4.67
C ARG A 27 -18.63 -5.52 4.60
N LYS A 28 -18.35 -6.30 5.64
CA LYS A 28 -17.12 -7.08 5.82
C LYS A 28 -16.90 -8.11 4.71
N GLU A 29 -17.98 -8.66 4.15
CA GLU A 29 -17.95 -9.74 3.16
C GLU A 29 -17.92 -9.25 1.71
N GLU A 30 -17.81 -7.94 1.49
CA GLU A 30 -17.72 -7.40 0.14
C GLU A 30 -16.35 -7.64 -0.46
N SER A 31 -16.31 -8.34 -1.59
CA SER A 31 -15.11 -8.44 -2.41
C SER A 31 -14.82 -7.08 -3.03
N ILE A 32 -13.85 -6.39 -2.45
CA ILE A 32 -13.36 -5.10 -2.93
C ILE A 32 -11.92 -5.20 -3.43
N MET A 33 -11.56 -4.21 -4.26
CA MET A 33 -10.24 -4.03 -4.84
C MET A 33 -9.82 -5.16 -5.81
N PRO A 34 -9.07 -4.82 -6.89
CA PRO A 34 -8.41 -5.84 -7.69
C PRO A 34 -7.32 -6.55 -6.88
N ASP A 35 -7.03 -7.82 -7.20
CA ASP A 35 -6.19 -8.70 -6.36
C ASP A 35 -4.80 -8.12 -6.03
N VAL A 36 -4.09 -7.56 -7.02
CA VAL A 36 -2.73 -7.00 -6.84
C VAL A 36 -2.70 -5.73 -5.98
N TYR A 37 -3.86 -5.09 -5.80
CA TYR A 37 -4.01 -3.84 -5.08
C TYR A 37 -4.67 -4.01 -3.71
N ARG A 38 -5.13 -5.22 -3.39
CA ARG A 38 -5.97 -5.49 -2.22
C ARG A 38 -5.21 -5.26 -0.92
N ALA A 39 -5.83 -4.49 -0.02
CA ALA A 39 -5.33 -4.22 1.32
C ALA A 39 -5.42 -5.49 2.22
N PRO A 40 -4.57 -5.62 3.26
CA PRO A 40 -4.55 -6.82 4.10
C PRO A 40 -5.89 -7.09 4.80
N GLU A 41 -6.60 -6.04 5.22
CA GLU A 41 -7.95 -6.17 5.81
C GLU A 41 -8.98 -6.71 4.80
N ALA A 42 -8.82 -6.40 3.50
CA ALA A 42 -9.70 -6.92 2.45
C ALA A 42 -9.35 -8.36 2.08
N ILE A 43 -8.07 -8.76 2.09
CA ILE A 43 -7.64 -10.16 1.92
C ILE A 43 -8.20 -11.04 3.04
N LEU A 44 -8.19 -10.53 4.28
CA LEU A 44 -8.58 -11.27 5.48
C LEU A 44 -10.06 -11.08 5.86
N TRP A 45 -10.86 -10.56 4.93
CA TRP A 45 -12.30 -10.35 5.08
C TRP A 45 -12.62 -9.63 6.39
N MET A 46 -11.94 -8.52 6.70
CA MET A 46 -12.18 -7.68 7.87
C MET A 46 -13.11 -6.51 7.53
N GLU A 47 -13.62 -5.83 8.55
CA GLU A 47 -14.24 -4.51 8.33
C GLU A 47 -13.22 -3.56 7.73
N TRP A 48 -13.66 -2.78 6.76
CA TRP A 48 -12.82 -1.86 5.99
C TRP A 48 -13.50 -0.50 5.86
N ASN A 49 -12.71 0.52 5.56
CA ASN A 49 -13.17 1.89 5.36
C ASN A 49 -12.34 2.56 4.23
N ASP A 50 -12.35 3.89 4.15
CA ASP A 50 -11.59 4.67 3.17
C ASP A 50 -10.06 4.44 3.19
N LYS A 51 -9.51 3.80 4.24
CA LYS A 51 -8.09 3.48 4.34
C LYS A 51 -7.62 2.40 3.36
N VAL A 52 -8.54 1.65 2.74
CA VAL A 52 -8.21 0.75 1.63
C VAL A 52 -7.75 1.53 0.40
N ASP A 53 -8.31 2.72 0.15
CA ASP A 53 -7.87 3.58 -0.94
C ASP A 53 -6.50 4.18 -0.65
N ILE A 54 -6.21 4.49 0.62
CA ILE A 54 -4.89 4.95 1.03
C ILE A 54 -3.83 3.87 0.80
N TRP A 55 -4.12 2.61 1.14
CA TRP A 55 -3.25 1.48 0.79
C TRP A 55 -3.02 1.40 -0.72
N ASN A 56 -4.10 1.50 -1.50
CA ASN A 56 -4.02 1.44 -2.95
C ASN A 56 -3.11 2.52 -3.54
N VAL A 57 -3.07 3.73 -2.97
CA VAL A 57 -2.13 4.79 -3.38
C VAL A 57 -0.68 4.32 -3.29
N ALA A 58 -0.26 3.65 -2.23
CA ALA A 58 1.13 3.16 -2.11
C ALA A 58 1.46 2.11 -3.17
N VAL A 59 0.57 1.12 -3.35
CA VAL A 59 0.78 0.04 -4.33
C VAL A 59 0.77 0.58 -5.76
N LEU A 60 -0.15 1.49 -6.08
CA LEU A 60 -0.22 2.15 -7.39
C LEU A 60 1.04 2.99 -7.66
N LEU A 61 1.49 3.78 -6.68
CA LEU A 61 2.69 4.61 -6.85
C LEU A 61 3.93 3.76 -7.11
N TRP A 62 4.02 2.60 -6.47
CA TRP A 62 5.07 1.63 -6.76
C TRP A 62 5.01 1.14 -8.21
N ASP A 63 3.84 0.70 -8.67
CA ASP A 63 3.64 0.17 -10.03
C ASP A 63 3.90 1.20 -11.13
N LEU A 64 3.72 2.49 -10.83
CA LEU A 64 4.05 3.58 -11.77
C LEU A 64 5.55 3.73 -12.03
N VAL A 65 6.40 3.31 -11.09
CA VAL A 65 7.87 3.52 -11.14
C VAL A 65 8.67 2.23 -11.17
N SER A 66 8.01 1.09 -10.99
CA SER A 66 8.60 -0.24 -10.94
C SER A 66 8.10 -1.10 -12.12
N LYS A 67 8.92 -2.05 -12.57
CA LYS A 67 8.52 -3.05 -13.58
C LYS A 67 7.80 -4.27 -13.00
N ARG A 68 7.67 -4.33 -11.68
CA ARG A 68 7.02 -5.42 -10.94
C ARG A 68 6.08 -4.86 -9.89
N HIS A 69 5.05 -5.63 -9.58
CA HIS A 69 4.15 -5.36 -8.46
C HIS A 69 4.90 -5.35 -7.13
N LEU A 70 4.41 -4.55 -6.19
CA LEU A 70 4.94 -4.54 -4.82
C LEU A 70 4.60 -5.85 -4.09
N PHE A 71 3.37 -6.33 -4.30
CA PHE A 71 2.85 -7.60 -3.79
C PHE A 71 2.21 -8.36 -4.96
N ASP A 72 2.97 -9.25 -5.60
CA ASP A 72 2.47 -9.98 -6.78
C ASP A 72 1.50 -11.08 -6.31
N GLY A 73 1.87 -11.81 -5.26
CA GLY A 73 1.07 -12.88 -4.65
C GLY A 73 0.60 -13.91 -5.69
N ARG A 74 1.54 -14.33 -6.55
CA ARG A 74 1.32 -15.33 -7.59
C ARG A 74 2.29 -16.48 -7.45
N ASP A 75 1.79 -17.68 -7.67
CA ASP A 75 2.61 -18.89 -7.68
C ASP A 75 3.43 -19.03 -8.98
N SER A 76 4.17 -20.13 -9.11
CA SER A 76 4.98 -20.41 -10.31
C SER A 76 4.16 -20.59 -11.60
N GLU A 77 2.85 -20.82 -11.49
CA GLU A 77 1.93 -20.96 -12.63
C GLU A 77 1.21 -19.63 -12.95
N GLY A 78 1.43 -18.59 -12.13
CA GLY A 78 0.81 -17.28 -12.26
C GLY A 78 -0.58 -17.17 -11.61
N ALA A 79 -1.01 -18.19 -10.87
CA ALA A 79 -2.29 -18.17 -10.16
C ALA A 79 -2.19 -17.28 -8.91
N VAL A 80 -3.27 -16.55 -8.62
CA VAL A 80 -3.36 -15.69 -7.44
C VAL A 80 -3.41 -16.53 -6.17
N ASP A 81 -2.53 -16.22 -5.22
CA ASP A 81 -2.46 -16.88 -3.91
C ASP A 81 -2.33 -15.82 -2.81
N GLU A 82 -3.31 -15.80 -1.91
CA GLU A 82 -3.34 -14.87 -0.77
C GLU A 82 -2.24 -15.17 0.25
N SER A 83 -1.83 -16.43 0.41
CA SER A 83 -0.75 -16.80 1.33
C SER A 83 0.60 -16.25 0.87
N LEU A 84 0.88 -16.29 -0.43
CA LEU A 84 2.07 -15.67 -1.02
C LEU A 84 2.04 -14.16 -0.83
N ARG A 85 0.88 -13.53 -1.08
CA ARG A 85 0.73 -12.08 -0.91
C ARG A 85 0.94 -11.63 0.53
N LEU A 86 0.37 -12.35 1.50
CA LEU A 86 0.56 -12.08 2.92
C LEU A 86 2.03 -12.30 3.33
N ALA A 87 2.71 -13.32 2.78
CA ALA A 87 4.13 -13.53 3.03
C ALA A 87 5.01 -12.38 2.49
N GLU A 88 4.71 -11.84 1.30
CA GLU A 88 5.36 -10.64 0.76
C GLU A 88 5.10 -9.40 1.65
N MET A 89 3.86 -9.23 2.14
CA MET A 89 3.54 -8.15 3.09
C MET A 89 4.35 -8.29 4.38
N ILE A 90 4.49 -9.51 4.93
CA ILE A 90 5.33 -9.76 6.11
C ILE A 90 6.80 -9.43 5.84
N ALA A 91 7.33 -9.79 4.67
CA ALA A 91 8.72 -9.47 4.32
C ALA A 91 8.99 -7.96 4.32
N ILE A 92 8.04 -7.17 3.80
CA ILE A 92 8.21 -5.71 3.65
C ILE A 92 7.85 -4.94 4.93
N MET A 93 6.82 -5.36 5.66
CA MET A 93 6.25 -4.61 6.78
C MET A 93 6.57 -5.22 8.16
N GLY A 94 7.17 -6.41 8.19
CA GLY A 94 7.26 -7.24 9.39
C GLY A 94 5.93 -7.93 9.72
N PRO A 95 5.90 -8.76 10.78
CA PRO A 95 4.70 -9.48 11.18
C PRO A 95 3.59 -8.52 11.62
N PRO A 96 2.31 -8.85 11.35
CA PRO A 96 1.18 -8.05 11.83
C PRO A 96 1.12 -8.03 13.36
N PRO A 97 0.67 -6.91 13.97
CA PRO A 97 0.44 -6.87 15.40
C PRO A 97 -0.72 -7.80 15.80
N LYS A 98 -0.69 -8.31 17.03
CA LYS A 98 -1.76 -9.19 17.56
C LYS A 98 -3.15 -8.55 17.49
N GLU A 99 -3.22 -7.24 17.67
CA GLU A 99 -4.48 -6.49 17.53
C GLU A 99 -5.11 -6.69 16.15
N PHE A 100 -4.30 -6.62 15.08
CA PHE A 100 -4.76 -6.85 13.72
C PHE A 100 -5.24 -8.29 13.53
N LEU A 101 -4.45 -9.27 13.99
CA LEU A 101 -4.77 -10.70 13.88
C LEU A 101 -6.09 -11.07 14.58
N ASN A 102 -6.43 -10.38 15.66
CA ASN A 102 -7.65 -10.63 16.42
C ASN A 102 -8.93 -10.08 15.75
N ARG A 103 -8.83 -9.34 14.63
CA ARG A 103 -10.00 -8.73 13.95
C ARG A 103 -10.76 -9.70 13.04
N SER A 104 -10.17 -10.83 12.67
CA SER A 104 -10.82 -11.82 11.79
C SER A 104 -10.39 -13.24 12.10
N ASP A 105 -11.36 -14.15 12.18
CA ASP A 105 -11.11 -15.59 12.29
C ASP A 105 -10.34 -16.14 11.08
N ALA A 106 -10.40 -15.49 9.91
CA ALA A 106 -9.62 -15.84 8.73
C ALA A 106 -8.10 -15.80 9.01
N CYS A 107 -7.65 -14.97 9.94
CA CYS A 107 -6.24 -14.91 10.33
C CYS A 107 -5.75 -16.24 10.93
N ARG A 108 -6.64 -17.03 11.57
CA ARG A 108 -6.25 -18.32 12.16
C ARG A 108 -5.86 -19.38 11.12
N ILE A 109 -6.22 -19.15 9.85
CA ILE A 109 -5.74 -19.96 8.74
C ILE A 109 -4.23 -19.78 8.63
N PHE A 110 -3.75 -18.53 8.60
CA PHE A 110 -2.36 -18.22 8.25
C PHE A 110 -1.42 -18.03 9.45
N TRP A 111 -1.93 -17.62 10.61
CA TRP A 111 -1.16 -17.42 11.85
C TRP A 111 -1.64 -18.35 12.97
N ASP A 112 -0.72 -18.70 13.86
CA ASP A 112 -1.01 -19.49 15.05
C ASP A 112 -1.56 -18.63 16.21
N GLU A 113 -1.84 -19.26 17.35
CA GLU A 113 -2.39 -18.58 18.53
C GLU A 113 -1.39 -17.59 19.16
N ASN A 114 -0.09 -17.75 18.89
CA ASN A 114 0.96 -16.84 19.34
C ASN A 114 1.13 -15.63 18.40
N GLY A 115 0.52 -15.68 17.22
CA GLY A 115 0.67 -14.70 16.14
C GLY A 115 1.83 -15.01 15.19
N GLU A 116 2.35 -16.24 15.21
CA GLU A 116 3.44 -16.69 14.35
C GLU A 116 2.89 -17.22 13.01
N TRP A 117 3.61 -16.95 11.93
CA TRP A 117 3.26 -17.41 10.59
C TRP A 117 3.31 -18.94 10.51
N ARG A 118 2.23 -19.58 10.05
CA ARG A 118 2.10 -21.05 9.96
C ARG A 118 2.82 -21.68 8.76
N ASN A 119 3.69 -20.93 8.06
CA ASN A 119 4.45 -21.40 6.89
C ASN A 119 3.58 -21.87 5.71
N PHE A 120 2.44 -21.23 5.47
CA PHE A 120 1.63 -21.48 4.27
C PHE A 120 2.37 -21.12 2.98
N ALA A 121 3.23 -20.11 3.05
CA ALA A 121 4.14 -19.69 1.99
C ALA A 121 5.50 -19.30 2.60
N PRO A 122 6.61 -19.47 1.86
CA PRO A 122 7.90 -18.95 2.29
C PRO A 122 7.85 -17.42 2.33
N ILE A 123 8.28 -16.82 3.44
CA ILE A 123 8.47 -15.37 3.52
C ILE A 123 9.74 -15.04 2.71
N PRO A 124 9.65 -14.25 1.64
CA PRO A 124 10.81 -13.92 0.83
C PRO A 124 11.80 -13.06 1.60
N ASP A 125 13.11 -13.31 1.42
CA ASP A 125 14.18 -12.47 1.99
C ASP A 125 14.37 -11.21 1.13
N VAL A 126 13.42 -10.28 1.25
CA VAL A 126 13.40 -9.01 0.51
C VAL A 126 13.04 -7.86 1.43
N THR A 127 13.56 -6.68 1.10
CA THR A 127 13.19 -5.42 1.75
C THR A 127 12.66 -4.46 0.71
N LEU A 128 11.98 -3.40 1.15
CA LEU A 128 11.51 -2.37 0.23
C LEU A 128 12.68 -1.77 -0.58
N GLU A 129 13.85 -1.60 0.06
CA GLU A 129 15.10 -1.15 -0.58
C GLU A 129 15.62 -2.14 -1.62
N SER A 130 15.73 -3.43 -1.27
CA SER A 130 16.21 -4.44 -2.23
C SER A 130 15.24 -4.55 -3.40
N LEU A 131 13.95 -4.34 -3.15
CA LEU A 131 12.96 -4.33 -4.21
C LEU A 131 13.12 -3.13 -5.14
N ALA A 132 13.51 -1.98 -4.58
CA ALA A 132 13.57 -0.70 -5.27
C ALA A 132 14.86 -0.49 -6.08
N VAL A 133 15.83 -1.40 -6.09
CA VAL A 133 17.16 -1.19 -6.72
C VAL A 133 17.08 -0.58 -8.14
N GLY A 134 16.16 -1.04 -8.98
CA GLY A 134 15.96 -0.54 -10.35
C GLY A 134 15.06 0.69 -10.50
N ILE A 135 14.52 1.24 -9.41
CA ILE A 135 13.72 2.47 -9.41
C ILE A 135 14.66 3.67 -9.50
N GLU A 136 14.42 4.52 -10.51
CA GLU A 136 15.11 5.79 -10.74
C GLU A 136 14.37 6.96 -10.09
N GLY A 137 15.11 8.00 -9.68
CA GLY A 137 14.53 9.24 -9.16
C GLY A 137 15.44 9.98 -8.18
N ASP A 138 15.29 11.30 -8.14
CA ASP A 138 16.15 12.20 -7.34
C ASP A 138 16.00 12.03 -5.83
N ASP A 139 14.85 11.52 -5.36
CA ASP A 139 14.53 11.34 -3.94
C ASP A 139 13.89 9.98 -3.66
N LYS A 140 14.69 8.93 -3.86
CA LYS A 140 14.29 7.54 -3.65
C LYS A 140 14.01 7.24 -2.17
N GLU A 141 14.86 7.71 -1.25
CA GLU A 141 14.64 7.50 0.18
C GLU A 141 13.35 8.16 0.67
N GLY A 142 13.07 9.39 0.24
CA GLY A 142 11.81 10.07 0.55
C GLY A 142 10.59 9.29 0.02
N PHE A 143 10.70 8.72 -1.18
CA PHE A 143 9.65 7.87 -1.76
C PHE A 143 9.41 6.61 -0.90
N LEU A 144 10.46 5.88 -0.54
CA LEU A 144 10.33 4.68 0.30
C LEU A 144 9.76 5.01 1.69
N ASN A 145 10.17 6.13 2.27
CA ASN A 145 9.63 6.61 3.55
C ASN A 145 8.16 7.02 3.43
N PHE A 146 7.74 7.61 2.31
CA PHE A 146 6.33 7.89 2.02
C PHE A 146 5.51 6.60 1.97
N LEU A 147 5.99 5.57 1.25
CA LEU A 147 5.33 4.27 1.21
C LEU A 147 5.20 3.63 2.60
N ARG A 148 6.25 3.69 3.44
CA ARG A 148 6.20 3.15 4.83
C ARG A 148 5.18 3.83 5.74
N LYS A 149 4.82 5.09 5.48
CA LYS A 149 3.75 5.75 6.24
C LYS A 149 2.39 5.13 5.90
N ILE A 150 2.21 4.68 4.66
CA ILE A 150 0.96 4.11 4.14
C ILE A 150 0.87 2.60 4.38
N LEU A 151 1.97 1.86 4.18
CA LEU A 151 2.03 0.41 4.30
C LEU A 151 2.03 -0.01 5.77
N ARG A 152 0.84 0.04 6.38
CA ARG A 152 0.56 -0.35 7.77
C ARG A 152 -0.51 -1.42 7.82
N TRP A 153 -0.31 -2.38 8.73
CA TRP A 153 -1.26 -3.46 8.99
C TRP A 153 -2.58 -2.90 9.50
N LEU A 154 -2.52 -2.07 10.54
CA LEU A 154 -3.69 -1.41 11.10
C LEU A 154 -4.14 -0.25 10.20
N PRO A 155 -5.39 -0.26 9.67
CA PRO A 155 -5.87 0.79 8.78
C PRO A 155 -5.82 2.19 9.41
N GLU A 156 -6.06 2.30 10.71
CA GLU A 156 -6.04 3.55 11.46
C GLU A 156 -4.64 4.16 11.63
N GLU A 157 -3.57 3.38 11.47
CA GLU A 157 -2.20 3.90 11.46
C GLU A 157 -1.84 4.55 10.11
N ARG A 158 -2.64 4.30 9.06
CA ARG A 158 -2.41 4.91 7.75
C ARG A 158 -2.88 6.37 7.80
N PRO A 159 -2.10 7.34 7.29
CA PRO A 159 -2.54 8.72 7.19
C PRO A 159 -3.79 8.87 6.31
N THR A 160 -4.50 9.99 6.44
CA THR A 160 -5.54 10.39 5.49
C THR A 160 -4.91 10.97 4.22
N ALA A 161 -5.65 10.98 3.10
CA ALA A 161 -5.20 11.65 1.88
C ALA A 161 -4.90 13.15 2.12
N GLY A 162 -5.67 13.78 3.01
CA GLY A 162 -5.48 15.17 3.41
C GLY A 162 -4.19 15.42 4.20
N GLU A 163 -3.67 14.42 4.91
CA GLU A 163 -2.36 14.50 5.57
C GLU A 163 -1.22 14.20 4.58
N LEU A 164 -1.38 13.19 3.72
CA LEU A 164 -0.38 12.79 2.73
C LEU A 164 -0.04 13.90 1.73
N VAL A 165 -0.99 14.79 1.40
CA VAL A 165 -0.73 15.92 0.48
C VAL A 165 0.30 16.92 1.05
N TYR A 166 0.51 16.91 2.36
CA TYR A 166 1.51 17.72 3.05
C TYR A 166 2.77 16.94 3.42
N ASP A 167 2.89 15.69 2.98
CA ASP A 167 4.11 14.92 3.17
C ASP A 167 5.31 15.63 2.53
N GLU A 168 6.46 15.57 3.20
CA GLU A 168 7.69 16.22 2.75
C GLU A 168 8.10 15.78 1.34
N TRP A 169 8.01 14.48 1.04
CA TRP A 169 8.36 13.94 -0.27
C TRP A 169 7.44 14.49 -1.36
N VAL A 170 6.13 14.54 -1.09
CA VAL A 170 5.12 15.10 -2.00
C VAL A 170 5.37 16.60 -2.22
N LEU A 171 5.57 17.37 -1.15
CA LEU A 171 5.82 18.81 -1.23
C LEU A 171 7.11 19.15 -1.96
N LYS A 172 8.19 18.38 -1.73
CA LYS A 172 9.46 18.50 -2.45
C LYS A 172 9.28 18.19 -3.93
N GLY A 173 8.58 17.09 -4.25
CA GLY A 173 8.20 16.72 -5.60
C GLY A 173 7.35 17.78 -6.33
N LEU A 174 6.55 18.56 -5.59
CA LEU A 174 5.81 19.70 -6.16
C LEU A 174 6.66 20.98 -6.30
N GLY A 175 7.88 21.02 -5.74
CA GLY A 175 8.78 22.17 -5.79
C GLY A 175 8.51 23.22 -4.70
N LYS A 176 7.81 22.85 -3.63
CA LYS A 176 7.45 23.76 -2.53
C LYS A 176 8.47 23.85 -1.38
N GLY A 177 9.66 23.24 -1.53
CA GLY A 177 10.72 23.19 -0.50
C GLY A 177 11.82 24.24 -0.60
N LYS A 178 11.81 25.15 -1.60
CA LYS A 178 12.78 26.27 -1.68
C LYS A 178 12.07 27.60 -1.48
N GLY A 179 11.77 27.92 -0.23
CA GLY A 179 11.54 29.31 0.15
C GLY A 179 12.81 30.11 -0.20
N LYS A 180 12.67 31.12 -1.05
CA LYS A 180 13.73 32.08 -1.33
C LYS A 180 14.19 32.68 0.00
N SER A 181 15.39 32.31 0.45
CA SER A 181 16.18 33.16 1.34
C SER A 181 16.60 34.39 0.54
N LYS A 182 15.71 35.38 0.41
CA LYS A 182 16.13 36.75 0.15
C LYS A 182 16.51 37.34 1.50
N GLY A 183 17.75 37.11 1.90
CA GLY A 183 18.40 37.85 2.96
C GLY A 183 18.98 39.14 2.38
N ALA A 184 18.62 40.23 3.06
CA ALA A 184 19.22 41.57 3.13
C ALA A 184 19.74 42.22 1.82
#